data_AF-A0A1Q2HRJ8-F1
#
_entry.id   AF-A0A1Q2HRJ8-F1
#
_cell.length_a   1.000
_cell.length_b   1.000
_cell.length_c   1.000
_cell.angle_alpha   90.00
_cell.angle_beta   90.00
_cell.angle_gamma   90.00
#
_symmetry.space_group_name_H-M   'P 1'
#
loop_
_entity.id
_entity.type
_entity.pdbx_description
1 polymer ?
#
loop_
_entity_poly.entity_id
_entity_poly.type
_entity_poly.pdbx_seq_one_letter_code
_entity_poly.pdbx_strand_id
1 'polypeptide(L)'
;MLIRKLAVLTLFALPAAFLSAENSNQHPQPYQLKKLADSFAFTEGPASDPNSSIFFTDIPNNKIHIYTSEGELKTFLKGSKGANGLAFDQSGKLIACLGSAGAVASIDQDKNIKTLACEYKSKPFNSPNDLWLTPEGGIYFTDPRYGRRDNLPQDGEHVYYLPPDSSKAVRVIDDMVRPNGIVGDTKRNLLYVADAGAGKTYRYTPKPDGTLENKELFVKFGSDGMTLDSRGNLYITNKNVMSFNPEGRQILTIETPQRPSNLCFASEKEKKLFITARSSLYCAIMENKLYSFTVNDIDSNPTALCEYQGKVILIVNVASKCGFTQQYADLQSLYEKYKDKGFTILGFPANNFANQEPGTNAEIKNFCTTKFNVTFPMFSKISVKGKDIHPLYDYLTDKNQSGENAHKITWNFNKFLIDRAGNTIAYFGSKTNPMEEKIIQKIEEALQE
;
A
#
# COMPACT_ATOMS: atom_id res chain seq x y z
N MET A 1 9.62 -82.81 -4.53
CA MET A 1 10.44 -81.60 -4.35
C MET A 1 10.09 -80.61 -5.46
N LEU A 2 9.14 -79.71 -5.22
CA LEU A 2 8.85 -78.54 -6.07
C LEU A 2 8.06 -77.54 -5.22
N ILE A 3 8.71 -76.44 -4.82
CA ILE A 3 8.12 -75.39 -3.99
C ILE A 3 7.35 -74.44 -4.93
N ARG A 4 6.02 -74.39 -4.80
CA ARG A 4 5.17 -73.34 -5.41
C ARG A 4 5.03 -72.19 -4.41
N LYS A 5 5.56 -71.02 -4.76
CA LYS A 5 5.35 -69.75 -4.05
C LYS A 5 3.92 -69.27 -4.29
N LEU A 6 3.14 -69.12 -3.22
CA LEU A 6 1.89 -68.34 -3.22
C LEU A 6 2.24 -66.90 -2.84
N ALA A 7 2.03 -65.96 -3.74
CA ALA A 7 2.11 -64.53 -3.43
C ALA A 7 0.74 -64.07 -2.88
N VAL A 8 0.73 -63.59 -1.64
CA VAL A 8 -0.44 -62.95 -1.02
C VAL A 8 -0.45 -61.50 -1.49
N LEU A 9 -1.45 -61.14 -2.31
CA LEU A 9 -1.69 -59.77 -2.75
C LEU A 9 -2.55 -59.07 -1.69
N THR A 10 -1.93 -58.23 -0.86
CA THR A 10 -2.65 -57.40 0.11
C THR A 10 -3.13 -56.12 -0.59
N LEU A 11 -4.43 -56.00 -0.83
CA LEU A 11 -5.04 -54.78 -1.38
C LEU A 11 -5.04 -53.69 -0.29
N PHE A 12 -4.18 -52.69 -0.41
CA PHE A 12 -4.32 -51.44 0.34
C PHE A 12 -5.34 -50.55 -0.36
N ALA A 13 -6.51 -50.35 0.24
CA ALA A 13 -7.46 -49.34 -0.18
C ALA A 13 -6.94 -47.96 0.25
N LEU A 14 -6.55 -47.13 -0.72
CA LEU A 14 -6.26 -45.71 -0.50
C LEU A 14 -7.58 -44.97 -0.19
N PRO A 15 -7.63 -44.09 0.81
CA PRO A 15 -8.79 -43.23 0.99
C PRO A 15 -8.82 -42.20 -0.15
N ALA A 16 -9.92 -42.16 -0.89
CA ALA A 16 -10.19 -41.11 -1.85
C ALA A 16 -10.27 -39.77 -1.09
N ALA A 17 -9.30 -38.90 -1.31
CA ALA A 17 -9.34 -37.53 -0.83
C ALA A 17 -10.47 -36.79 -1.56
N PHE A 18 -11.56 -36.51 -0.85
CA PHE A 18 -12.54 -35.53 -1.28
C PHE A 18 -11.87 -34.16 -1.29
N LEU A 19 -11.45 -33.71 -2.47
CA LEU A 19 -11.20 -32.29 -2.72
C LEU A 19 -12.56 -31.61 -2.78
N SER A 20 -12.95 -30.96 -1.68
CA SER A 20 -13.98 -29.93 -1.74
C SER A 20 -13.43 -28.78 -2.58
N ALA A 21 -13.92 -28.64 -3.81
CA ALA A 21 -13.77 -27.41 -4.56
C ALA A 21 -14.50 -26.31 -3.79
N GLU A 22 -13.75 -25.46 -3.09
CA GLU A 22 -14.30 -24.24 -2.53
C GLU A 22 -14.73 -23.33 -3.67
N ASN A 23 -16.04 -23.14 -3.76
CA ASN A 23 -16.69 -22.07 -4.51
C ASN A 23 -16.14 -20.73 -3.99
N SER A 24 -15.18 -20.12 -4.69
CA SER A 24 -14.81 -18.73 -4.45
C SER A 24 -15.26 -17.85 -5.61
N ASN A 25 -16.55 -17.53 -5.63
CA ASN A 25 -17.03 -16.25 -6.18
C ASN A 25 -16.58 -15.09 -5.27
N GLN A 26 -15.29 -15.05 -4.90
CA GLN A 26 -14.69 -13.91 -4.25
C GLN A 26 -13.96 -13.12 -5.32
N HIS A 27 -14.42 -11.88 -5.56
CA HIS A 27 -13.64 -10.93 -6.32
C HIS A 27 -12.22 -10.89 -5.73
N PRO A 28 -11.17 -11.02 -6.55
CA PRO A 28 -9.80 -10.98 -6.06
C PRO A 28 -9.59 -9.67 -5.28
N GLN A 29 -9.19 -9.80 -4.02
CA GLN A 29 -8.83 -8.66 -3.19
C GLN A 29 -7.57 -8.02 -3.77
N PRO A 30 -7.41 -6.68 -3.73
CA PRO A 30 -6.21 -6.00 -4.20
C PRO A 30 -5.04 -6.19 -3.20
N TYR A 31 -5.00 -7.31 -2.50
CA TYR A 31 -3.95 -7.70 -1.58
C TYR A 31 -4.00 -9.20 -1.28
N GLN A 32 -2.84 -9.77 -0.95
CA GLN A 32 -2.72 -11.08 -0.31
C GLN A 32 -2.24 -10.90 1.13
N LEU A 33 -3.02 -11.37 2.11
CA LEU A 33 -2.61 -11.35 3.51
C LEU A 33 -1.87 -12.64 3.89
N LYS A 34 -0.68 -12.51 4.46
CA LYS A 34 0.10 -13.63 5.00
C LYS A 34 0.38 -13.43 6.48
N LYS A 35 0.14 -14.45 7.31
CA LYS A 35 0.67 -14.48 8.68
C LYS A 35 2.17 -14.82 8.60
N LEU A 36 3.02 -14.01 9.20
CA LEU A 36 4.47 -14.18 9.18
C LEU A 36 4.99 -14.80 10.48
N ALA A 37 4.45 -14.37 11.60
CA ALA A 37 4.83 -14.85 12.92
C ALA A 37 3.66 -14.72 13.90
N ASP A 38 3.69 -15.50 14.98
CA ASP A 38 2.74 -15.43 16.07
C ASP A 38 3.34 -15.79 17.43
N SER A 39 2.49 -16.07 18.41
CA SER A 39 2.87 -16.43 19.78
C SER A 39 3.47 -15.28 20.61
N PHE A 40 3.11 -14.04 20.27
CA PHE A 40 3.41 -12.84 21.05
C PHE A 40 2.30 -12.55 22.07
N ALA A 41 2.61 -11.76 23.10
CA ALA A 41 1.59 -11.32 24.05
C ALA A 41 0.76 -10.15 23.49
N PHE A 42 1.42 -9.12 22.96
CA PHE A 42 0.77 -8.02 22.25
C PHE A 42 1.77 -7.27 21.37
N THR A 43 1.62 -7.40 20.04
CA THR A 43 2.48 -6.78 19.04
C THR A 43 2.09 -5.33 18.76
N GLU A 44 3.09 -4.46 18.61
CA GLU A 44 2.90 -3.02 18.39
C GLU A 44 4.07 -2.39 17.63
N GLY A 45 3.91 -1.10 17.28
CA GLY A 45 4.95 -0.19 16.84
C GLY A 45 5.95 -0.74 15.82
N PRO A 46 5.51 -1.25 14.66
CA PRO A 46 6.43 -1.73 13.65
C PRO A 46 7.17 -0.58 12.96
N ALA A 47 8.46 -0.77 12.68
CA ALA A 47 9.29 0.14 11.91
C ALA A 47 10.18 -0.65 10.94
N SER A 48 10.25 -0.20 9.69
CA SER A 48 11.19 -0.74 8.70
C SER A 48 12.55 -0.08 8.86
N ASP A 49 13.61 -0.89 8.91
CA ASP A 49 14.97 -0.40 8.72
C ASP A 49 15.24 -0.13 7.21
N PRO A 50 16.39 0.49 6.87
CA PRO A 50 16.78 0.72 5.48
C PRO A 50 16.90 -0.55 4.63
N ASN A 51 17.15 -1.71 5.25
CA ASN A 51 17.28 -3.01 4.57
C ASN A 51 15.94 -3.75 4.44
N SER A 52 14.81 -3.08 4.68
CA SER A 52 13.47 -3.67 4.67
C SER A 52 13.23 -4.79 5.72
N SER A 53 14.06 -4.86 6.76
CA SER A 53 13.78 -5.66 7.95
C SER A 53 12.83 -4.90 8.87
N ILE A 54 11.88 -5.62 9.47
CA ILE A 54 10.80 -5.02 10.25
C ILE A 54 11.04 -5.25 11.73
N PHE A 55 11.28 -4.17 12.46
CA PHE A 55 11.34 -4.16 13.90
C PHE A 55 9.93 -3.95 14.45
N PHE A 56 9.57 -4.62 15.54
CA PHE A 56 8.27 -4.42 16.19
C PHE A 56 8.35 -4.83 17.66
N THR A 57 7.44 -4.32 18.48
CA THR A 57 7.46 -4.55 19.92
C THR A 57 6.52 -5.67 20.33
N ASP A 58 6.89 -6.39 21.39
CA ASP A 58 5.98 -7.25 22.16
C ASP A 58 5.93 -6.70 23.59
N ILE A 59 4.99 -5.78 23.80
CA ILE A 59 5.01 -4.87 24.96
C ILE A 59 5.01 -5.62 26.30
N PRO A 60 4.08 -6.58 26.55
CA PRO A 60 4.01 -7.26 27.84
C PRO A 60 5.24 -8.14 28.11
N ASN A 61 5.84 -8.69 27.04
CA ASN A 61 7.06 -9.50 27.14
C ASN A 61 8.34 -8.66 27.20
N ASN A 62 8.23 -7.32 27.14
CA ASN A 62 9.34 -6.37 27.27
C ASN A 62 10.46 -6.62 26.25
N LYS A 63 10.07 -6.85 24.98
CA LYS A 63 10.98 -7.18 23.88
C LYS A 63 10.75 -6.32 22.64
N ILE A 64 11.81 -6.19 21.86
CA ILE A 64 11.76 -5.75 20.45
C ILE A 64 12.21 -6.93 19.61
N HIS A 65 11.40 -7.29 18.62
CA HIS A 65 11.67 -8.33 17.64
C HIS A 65 12.08 -7.71 16.30
N ILE A 66 12.75 -8.50 15.46
CA ILE A 66 13.04 -8.19 14.07
C ILE A 66 12.55 -9.35 13.21
N TYR A 67 11.81 -9.04 12.15
CA TYR A 67 11.52 -9.93 11.04
C TYR A 67 12.39 -9.52 9.87
N THR A 68 13.40 -10.32 9.53
CA THR A 68 14.42 -9.92 8.54
C THR A 68 13.86 -9.92 7.12
N SER A 69 14.56 -9.25 6.20
CA SER A 69 14.29 -9.27 4.75
C SER A 69 14.24 -10.68 4.17
N GLU A 70 14.99 -11.62 4.75
CA GLU A 70 15.05 -13.04 4.36
C GLU A 70 13.90 -13.86 4.96
N GLY A 71 13.08 -13.28 5.83
CA GLY A 71 11.94 -13.93 6.45
C GLY A 71 12.22 -14.63 7.79
N GLU A 72 13.28 -14.24 8.48
CA GLU A 72 13.63 -14.82 9.79
C GLU A 72 13.12 -13.96 10.95
N LEU A 73 12.46 -14.57 11.94
CA LEU A 73 12.10 -13.90 13.18
C LEU A 73 13.23 -14.03 14.21
N LYS A 74 13.71 -12.90 14.74
CA LYS A 74 14.72 -12.84 15.82
C LYS A 74 14.27 -11.89 16.93
N THR A 75 14.87 -12.03 18.11
CA THR A 75 14.74 -11.03 19.19
C THR A 75 15.89 -10.04 19.07
N PHE A 76 15.58 -8.77 18.82
CA PHE A 76 16.58 -7.70 18.79
C PHE A 76 16.99 -7.32 20.22
N LEU A 77 16.03 -6.95 21.06
CA LEU A 77 16.26 -6.46 22.42
C LEU A 77 15.34 -7.17 23.42
N LYS A 78 15.90 -7.55 24.58
CA LYS A 78 15.14 -7.92 25.79
C LYS A 78 15.29 -6.80 26.82
N GLY A 79 14.29 -6.59 27.65
CA GLY A 79 14.33 -5.50 28.61
C GLY A 79 14.12 -4.13 27.95
N SER A 80 13.18 -4.06 27.00
CA SER A 80 12.92 -2.87 26.18
C SER A 80 12.37 -1.66 26.95
N LYS A 81 12.14 -1.79 28.26
CA LYS A 81 11.56 -0.77 29.14
C LYS A 81 10.15 -0.34 28.68
N GLY A 82 9.37 -1.31 28.19
CA GLY A 82 8.03 -1.07 27.68
C GLY A 82 8.03 -0.30 26.36
N ALA A 83 9.00 -0.58 25.48
CA ALA A 83 9.00 -0.03 24.12
C ALA A 83 7.67 -0.33 23.42
N ASN A 84 7.10 0.68 22.77
CA ASN A 84 5.87 0.62 21.99
C ASN A 84 6.13 1.07 20.54
N GLY A 85 5.76 2.28 20.16
CA GLY A 85 6.05 2.86 18.86
C GLY A 85 7.55 2.96 18.57
N LEU A 86 7.92 2.64 17.33
CA LEU A 86 9.30 2.62 16.85
C LEU A 86 9.41 3.45 15.56
N ALA A 87 10.59 4.01 15.32
CA ALA A 87 10.97 4.55 14.02
C ALA A 87 12.50 4.49 13.86
N PHE A 88 12.99 4.57 12.62
CA PHE A 88 14.42 4.74 12.36
C PHE A 88 14.71 6.19 11.99
N ASP A 89 15.79 6.74 12.56
CA ASP A 89 16.36 7.99 12.07
C ASP A 89 17.21 7.78 10.80
N GLN A 90 17.64 8.89 10.19
CA GLN A 90 18.44 8.85 8.96
C GLN A 90 19.82 8.20 9.14
N SER A 91 20.31 8.06 10.37
CA SER A 91 21.57 7.38 10.68
C SER A 91 21.39 5.87 10.86
N GLY A 92 20.16 5.37 10.80
CA GLY A 92 19.83 3.96 11.05
C GLY A 92 19.72 3.61 12.53
N LYS A 93 19.59 4.61 13.42
CA LYS A 93 19.34 4.37 14.84
C LYS A 93 17.86 4.18 15.11
N LEU A 94 17.52 3.23 15.97
CA LEU A 94 16.15 2.96 16.35
C LEU A 94 15.70 3.96 17.43
N ILE A 95 14.66 4.74 17.16
CA ILE A 95 13.98 5.59 18.13
C ILE A 95 12.76 4.84 18.65
N ALA A 96 12.53 4.90 19.96
CA ALA A 96 11.48 4.14 20.63
C ALA A 96 10.77 4.96 21.70
N CYS A 97 9.44 4.83 21.72
CA CYS A 97 8.58 5.23 22.83
C CYS A 97 8.67 4.19 23.95
N LEU A 98 9.33 4.50 25.06
CA LEU A 98 9.50 3.63 26.22
C LEU A 98 8.39 3.90 27.24
N GLY A 99 7.19 3.36 26.99
CA GLY A 99 5.98 3.67 27.76
C GLY A 99 6.11 3.40 29.25
N SER A 100 6.71 2.28 29.66
CA SER A 100 6.92 1.96 31.08
C SER A 100 7.96 2.86 31.77
N ALA A 101 8.90 3.42 31.00
CA ALA A 101 9.91 4.35 31.50
C ALA A 101 9.47 5.82 31.44
N GLY A 102 8.32 6.12 30.82
CA GLY A 102 7.88 7.50 30.61
C GLY A 102 8.87 8.30 29.76
N ALA A 103 9.47 7.70 28.73
CA ALA A 103 10.56 8.32 27.98
C ALA A 103 10.51 8.02 26.48
N VAL A 104 11.06 8.94 25.69
CA VAL A 104 11.50 8.68 24.32
C VAL A 104 13.00 8.43 24.35
N ALA A 105 13.47 7.38 23.68
CA ALA A 105 14.87 7.00 23.68
C ALA A 105 15.35 6.60 22.29
N SER A 106 16.66 6.59 22.15
CA SER A 106 17.36 6.03 21.00
C SER A 106 18.09 4.76 21.40
N ILE A 107 18.13 3.77 20.51
CA ILE A 107 18.71 2.45 20.71
C ILE A 107 19.68 2.21 19.57
N ASP A 108 20.97 2.04 19.89
CA ASP A 108 22.00 1.75 18.89
C ASP A 108 22.08 0.25 18.55
N GLN A 109 22.95 -0.10 17.61
CA GLN A 109 23.15 -1.49 17.16
C GLN A 109 23.71 -2.39 18.27
N ASP A 110 24.47 -1.82 19.20
CA ASP A 110 24.98 -2.49 20.40
C ASP A 110 23.91 -2.62 21.50
N LYS A 111 22.69 -2.16 21.23
CA LYS A 111 21.50 -2.25 22.08
C LYS A 111 21.57 -1.35 23.31
N ASN A 112 22.41 -0.32 23.29
CA ASN A 112 22.46 0.69 24.34
C ASN A 112 21.27 1.64 24.20
N ILE A 113 20.56 1.86 25.30
CA ILE A 113 19.40 2.74 25.38
C ILE A 113 19.85 4.11 25.91
N LYS A 114 19.77 5.15 25.07
CA LYS A 114 20.01 6.55 25.45
C LYS A 114 18.68 7.31 25.46
N THR A 115 18.24 7.73 26.65
CA THR A 115 17.09 8.63 26.81
C THR A 115 17.30 9.95 26.06
N LEU A 116 16.29 10.37 25.29
CA LEU A 116 16.26 11.65 24.59
C LEU A 116 15.39 12.66 25.34
N ALA A 117 14.21 12.24 25.82
CA ALA A 117 13.34 13.03 26.66
C ALA A 117 12.57 12.12 27.63
N CYS A 118 12.31 12.59 28.84
CA CYS A 118 11.53 11.85 29.85
C CYS A 118 10.59 12.72 30.68
N GLU A 119 10.51 14.02 30.42
CA GLU A 119 9.69 14.94 31.20
C GLU A 119 9.19 16.15 30.40
N TYR A 120 8.10 16.74 30.88
CA TYR A 120 7.61 18.05 30.49
C TYR A 120 7.23 18.83 31.75
N LYS A 121 7.70 20.09 31.86
CA LYS A 121 7.54 20.95 33.05
C LYS A 121 7.90 20.22 34.35
N SER A 122 9.05 19.53 34.36
CA SER A 122 9.58 18.77 35.50
C SER A 122 8.69 17.65 36.03
N LYS A 123 7.72 17.21 35.22
CA LYS A 123 6.92 16.02 35.49
C LYS A 123 7.23 14.96 34.43
N PRO A 124 7.31 13.67 34.80
CA PRO A 124 7.51 12.59 33.82
C PRO A 124 6.43 12.60 32.74
N PHE A 125 6.71 12.06 31.55
CA PHE A 125 5.65 11.72 30.61
C PHE A 125 4.73 10.61 31.19
N ASN A 126 3.51 10.52 30.69
CA ASN A 126 2.56 9.49 31.12
C ASN A 126 3.05 8.10 30.73
N SER A 127 3.09 7.83 29.43
CA SER A 127 3.46 6.59 28.78
C SER A 127 3.58 6.85 27.27
N PRO A 128 4.71 7.41 26.78
CA PRO A 128 4.92 7.64 25.34
C PRO A 128 4.53 6.40 24.53
N ASN A 129 3.73 6.60 23.48
CA ASN A 129 3.01 5.51 22.83
C ASN A 129 3.44 5.32 21.38
N ASP A 130 3.18 6.29 20.51
CA ASP A 130 3.59 6.26 19.11
C ASP A 130 4.39 7.51 18.74
N LEU A 131 5.19 7.46 17.66
CA LEU A 131 6.08 8.55 17.27
C LEU A 131 6.30 8.64 15.77
N TRP A 132 6.61 9.85 15.30
CA TRP A 132 7.03 10.13 13.93
C TRP A 132 8.22 11.10 13.91
N LEU A 133 9.19 10.85 13.03
CA LEU A 133 10.38 11.67 12.87
C LEU A 133 10.23 12.63 11.70
N THR A 134 10.59 13.90 11.90
CA THR A 134 10.74 14.86 10.80
C THR A 134 12.04 14.57 10.03
N PRO A 135 12.13 14.98 8.75
CA PRO A 135 13.37 14.87 7.97
C PRO A 135 14.58 15.55 8.62
N GLU A 136 14.35 16.58 9.45
CA GLU A 136 15.38 17.34 10.15
C GLU A 136 15.77 16.69 11.50
N GLY A 137 15.17 15.55 11.85
CA GLY A 137 15.47 14.81 13.08
C GLY A 137 14.64 15.20 14.30
N GLY A 138 13.58 16.00 14.13
CA GLY A 138 12.62 16.28 15.20
C GLY A 138 11.72 15.07 15.45
N ILE A 139 11.17 14.93 16.66
CA ILE A 139 10.33 13.78 17.02
C ILE A 139 8.98 14.26 17.53
N TYR A 140 7.91 13.99 16.81
CA TYR A 140 6.57 14.07 17.36
C TYR A 140 6.21 12.75 18.04
N PHE A 141 5.60 12.80 19.22
CA PHE A 141 5.16 11.60 19.92
C PHE A 141 3.90 11.84 20.74
N THR A 142 3.10 10.79 20.88
CA THR A 142 1.87 10.81 21.68
C THR A 142 2.11 10.24 23.07
N ASP A 143 1.47 10.82 24.08
CA ASP A 143 1.66 10.47 25.49
C ASP A 143 0.34 10.12 26.22
N PRO A 144 -0.42 9.12 25.72
CA PRO A 144 -1.63 8.64 26.37
C PRO A 144 -1.36 7.84 27.65
N ARG A 145 -2.43 7.44 28.33
CA ARG A 145 -2.36 6.45 29.42
C ARG A 145 -3.42 5.36 29.26
N TYR A 146 -2.96 4.17 28.89
CA TYR A 146 -3.74 2.95 28.94
C TYR A 146 -3.64 2.28 30.33
N GLY A 147 -4.72 1.64 30.77
CA GLY A 147 -4.79 1.02 32.10
C GLY A 147 -5.22 2.00 33.20
N ARG A 148 -4.50 2.00 34.34
CA ARG A 148 -4.84 2.81 35.53
C ARG A 148 -4.51 4.30 35.31
N ARG A 149 -5.46 5.17 35.66
CA ARG A 149 -5.42 6.62 35.37
C ARG A 149 -5.55 7.55 36.58
N ASP A 150 -5.68 7.01 37.78
CA ASP A 150 -5.98 7.82 38.97
C ASP A 150 -4.85 8.79 39.38
N ASN A 151 -3.63 8.62 38.82
CA ASN A 151 -2.44 9.42 39.11
C ASN A 151 -1.60 9.62 37.84
N LEU A 152 -2.10 10.40 36.89
CA LEU A 152 -1.33 10.76 35.69
C LEU A 152 -0.17 11.71 36.07
N PRO A 153 1.07 11.42 35.61
CA PRO A 153 2.18 12.36 35.73
C PRO A 153 1.88 13.72 35.09
N GLN A 154 1.34 13.71 33.88
CA GLN A 154 0.89 14.92 33.18
C GLN A 154 -0.56 15.24 33.54
N ASP A 155 -0.97 16.49 33.33
CA ASP A 155 -2.33 16.99 33.57
C ASP A 155 -3.37 16.54 32.52
N GLY A 156 -2.98 15.66 31.61
CA GLY A 156 -3.80 15.13 30.53
C GLY A 156 -3.01 14.18 29.64
N GLU A 157 -3.65 13.68 28.59
CA GLU A 157 -3.06 12.83 27.56
C GLU A 157 -2.77 13.70 26.33
N HIS A 158 -1.49 13.96 26.04
CA HIS A 158 -1.06 15.05 25.15
C HIS A 158 -0.18 14.56 23.99
N VAL A 159 0.08 15.45 23.03
CA VAL A 159 1.11 15.24 21.99
C VAL A 159 2.23 16.24 22.17
N TYR A 160 3.46 15.75 22.01
CA TYR A 160 4.66 16.54 22.17
C TYR A 160 5.51 16.52 20.91
N TYR A 161 6.30 17.57 20.75
CA TYR A 161 7.39 17.65 19.78
C TYR A 161 8.71 17.81 20.53
N LEU A 162 9.70 16.98 20.19
CA LEU A 162 11.08 17.11 20.63
C LEU A 162 11.90 17.69 19.47
N PRO A 163 12.37 18.94 19.55
CA PRO A 163 13.23 19.51 18.54
C PRO A 163 14.53 18.71 18.36
N PRO A 164 15.14 18.73 17.16
CA PRO A 164 16.47 18.15 16.94
C PRO A 164 17.47 18.65 17.99
N ASP A 165 18.35 17.76 18.44
CA ASP A 165 19.41 18.04 19.43
C ASP A 165 18.95 18.65 20.78
N SER A 166 17.64 18.65 21.05
CA SER A 166 17.06 19.09 22.32
C SER A 166 16.70 17.90 23.21
N SER A 167 16.78 18.10 24.53
CA SER A 167 16.15 17.21 25.51
C SER A 167 14.83 17.77 26.07
N LYS A 168 14.45 18.97 25.62
CA LYS A 168 13.25 19.69 26.08
C LYS A 168 12.14 19.56 25.05
N ALA A 169 11.12 18.79 25.39
CA ALA A 169 9.92 18.64 24.59
C ALA A 169 8.97 19.84 24.74
N VAL A 170 8.21 20.12 23.69
CA VAL A 170 7.15 21.14 23.62
C VAL A 170 5.82 20.41 23.51
N ARG A 171 4.83 20.80 24.31
CA ARG A 171 3.45 20.28 24.15
C ARG A 171 2.81 20.99 22.95
N VAL A 172 2.35 20.22 21.97
CA VAL A 172 1.83 20.75 20.70
C VAL A 172 0.34 20.44 20.47
N ILE A 173 -0.24 19.48 21.20
CA ILE A 173 -1.67 19.20 21.23
C ILE A 173 -2.07 18.89 22.67
N ASP A 174 -3.11 19.56 23.17
CA ASP A 174 -3.63 19.40 24.53
C ASP A 174 -5.16 19.28 24.63
N ASP A 175 -5.83 19.15 23.47
CA ASP A 175 -7.29 19.16 23.35
C ASP A 175 -7.88 17.84 22.83
N MET A 176 -7.10 16.75 22.87
CA MET A 176 -7.55 15.40 22.52
C MET A 176 -8.04 14.61 23.74
N VAL A 177 -8.98 13.69 23.51
CA VAL A 177 -9.43 12.77 24.56
C VAL A 177 -8.36 11.71 24.84
N ARG A 178 -7.76 11.14 23.78
CA ARG A 178 -6.63 10.22 23.88
C ARG A 178 -5.86 10.17 22.56
N PRO A 179 -4.71 10.86 22.46
CA PRO A 179 -3.85 10.79 21.27
C PRO A 179 -3.22 9.40 21.15
N ASN A 180 -3.04 8.91 19.92
CA ASN A 180 -2.40 7.62 19.67
C ASN A 180 -1.50 7.64 18.42
N GLY A 181 -1.85 6.93 17.34
CA GLY A 181 -1.05 6.89 16.13
C GLY A 181 -0.80 8.28 15.55
N ILE A 182 0.40 8.45 15.01
CA ILE A 182 0.90 9.71 14.48
C ILE A 182 1.78 9.45 13.26
N VAL A 183 1.58 10.19 12.18
CA VAL A 183 2.41 10.09 10.97
C VAL A 183 2.43 11.41 10.21
N GLY A 184 3.58 11.81 9.68
CA GLY A 184 3.72 13.01 8.85
C GLY A 184 3.82 12.70 7.35
N ASP A 185 3.23 13.59 6.54
CA ASP A 185 3.39 13.66 5.08
C ASP A 185 4.28 14.87 4.75
N THR A 186 5.56 14.60 4.48
CA THR A 186 6.55 15.65 4.19
C THR A 186 6.30 16.34 2.85
N LYS A 187 5.72 15.64 1.86
CA LYS A 187 5.43 16.21 0.54
C LYS A 187 4.32 17.25 0.61
N ARG A 188 3.34 17.05 1.51
CA ARG A 188 2.18 17.94 1.67
C ARG A 188 2.26 18.87 2.87
N ASN A 189 3.33 18.78 3.67
CA ASN A 189 3.48 19.47 4.94
C ASN A 189 2.27 19.23 5.86
N LEU A 190 1.96 17.96 6.13
CA LEU A 190 0.87 17.55 7.00
C LEU A 190 1.35 16.64 8.13
N LEU A 191 0.72 16.73 9.29
CA LEU A 191 0.84 15.78 10.39
C LEU A 191 -0.53 15.21 10.72
N TYR A 192 -0.69 13.90 10.66
CA TYR A 192 -1.90 13.19 11.07
C TYR A 192 -1.75 12.68 12.50
N VAL A 193 -2.79 12.85 13.31
CA VAL A 193 -2.83 12.36 14.70
C VAL A 193 -4.21 11.78 14.99
N ALA A 194 -4.26 10.54 15.47
CA ALA A 194 -5.49 9.90 15.93
C ALA A 194 -5.83 10.33 17.35
N ASP A 195 -7.09 10.73 17.57
CA ASP A 195 -7.75 10.74 18.86
C ASP A 195 -8.56 9.45 19.01
N ALA A 196 -7.90 8.42 19.54
CA ALA A 196 -8.48 7.10 19.75
C ALA A 196 -9.66 7.15 20.73
N GLY A 197 -9.64 8.08 21.69
CA GLY A 197 -10.68 8.26 22.69
C GLY A 197 -11.95 8.89 22.12
N ALA A 198 -11.80 9.84 21.19
CA ALA A 198 -12.91 10.48 20.50
C ALA A 198 -13.37 9.75 19.23
N GLY A 199 -12.65 8.72 18.79
CA GLY A 199 -12.95 8.01 17.54
C GLY A 199 -12.75 8.87 16.30
N LYS A 200 -11.72 9.71 16.28
CA LYS A 200 -11.43 10.66 15.18
C LYS A 200 -9.96 10.68 14.84
N THR A 201 -9.63 11.05 13.60
CA THR A 201 -8.26 11.39 13.19
C THR A 201 -8.27 12.80 12.61
N TYR A 202 -7.32 13.60 13.06
CA TYR A 202 -7.13 14.98 12.63
C TYR A 202 -5.85 15.11 11.80
N ARG A 203 -5.79 16.15 10.98
CA ARG A 203 -4.55 16.60 10.34
C ARG A 203 -4.25 18.04 10.72
N TYR A 204 -2.96 18.37 10.68
CA TYR A 204 -2.42 19.67 11.06
C TYR A 204 -1.36 20.09 10.04
N THR A 205 -1.10 21.39 9.95
CA THR A 205 0.09 21.92 9.29
C THR A 205 1.18 22.12 10.35
N PRO A 206 2.32 21.41 10.29
CA PRO A 206 3.44 21.65 11.18
C PRO A 206 4.22 22.91 10.76
N LYS A 207 4.70 23.65 11.76
CA LYS A 207 5.58 24.81 11.62
C LYS A 207 7.05 24.41 11.76
N PRO A 208 8.01 25.25 11.31
CA PRO A 208 9.44 24.97 11.45
C PRO A 208 9.91 24.74 12.89
N ASP A 209 9.24 25.32 13.89
CA ASP A 209 9.54 25.12 15.33
C ASP A 209 8.83 23.89 15.93
N GLY A 210 8.08 23.16 15.11
CA GLY A 210 7.30 21.97 15.47
C GLY A 210 5.94 22.25 16.08
N THR A 211 5.54 23.51 16.27
CA THR A 211 4.16 23.83 16.65
C THR A 211 3.19 23.54 15.50
N LEU A 212 1.91 23.37 15.82
CA LEU A 212 0.89 22.95 14.85
C LEU A 212 -0.16 24.04 14.62
N GLU A 213 -0.66 24.13 13.39
CA GLU A 213 -1.79 24.97 13.03
C GLU A 213 -2.78 24.22 12.12
N ASN A 214 -3.89 24.88 11.76
CA ASN A 214 -4.90 24.35 10.83
C ASN A 214 -5.41 22.95 11.21
N LYS A 215 -5.84 22.79 12.47
CA LYS A 215 -6.48 21.55 12.92
C LYS A 215 -7.72 21.27 12.09
N GLU A 216 -7.70 20.19 11.34
CA GLU A 216 -8.82 19.75 10.51
C GLU A 216 -9.22 18.32 10.88
N LEU A 217 -10.53 18.08 11.00
CA LEU A 217 -11.04 16.72 11.08
C LEU A 217 -10.82 16.03 9.73
N PHE A 218 -9.99 15.00 9.69
CA PHE A 218 -9.73 14.24 8.47
C PHE A 218 -10.78 13.14 8.28
N VAL A 219 -10.92 12.24 9.26
CA VAL A 219 -11.91 11.15 9.22
C VAL A 219 -12.54 10.91 10.59
N LYS A 220 -13.79 10.41 10.60
CA LYS A 220 -14.54 10.04 11.82
C LYS A 220 -14.21 8.61 12.28
N PHE A 221 -12.93 8.29 12.30
CA PHE A 221 -12.39 7.04 12.83
C PHE A 221 -11.17 7.36 13.68
N GLY A 222 -11.11 6.79 14.88
CA GLY A 222 -9.88 6.75 15.66
C GLY A 222 -8.97 5.65 15.13
N SER A 223 -7.70 5.73 15.51
CA SER A 223 -6.70 4.72 15.18
C SER A 223 -5.94 4.30 16.42
N ASP A 224 -5.43 3.07 16.42
CA ASP A 224 -4.28 2.73 17.25
C ASP A 224 -3.03 3.30 16.55
N GLY A 225 -2.27 2.51 15.80
CA GLY A 225 -1.21 3.01 14.90
C GLY A 225 -1.67 3.40 13.49
N MET A 226 -0.84 4.12 12.73
CA MET A 226 -1.14 4.56 11.35
C MET A 226 0.12 4.70 10.48
N THR A 227 -0.04 4.67 9.16
CA THR A 227 1.06 4.93 8.20
C THR A 227 0.54 5.56 6.90
N LEU A 228 1.45 6.01 6.03
CA LEU A 228 1.14 6.59 4.72
C LEU A 228 1.77 5.77 3.60
N ASP A 229 1.10 5.71 2.44
CA ASP A 229 1.77 5.36 1.18
C ASP A 229 2.30 6.62 0.46
N SER A 230 3.05 6.42 -0.62
CA SER A 230 3.79 7.46 -1.37
C SER A 230 2.89 8.43 -2.09
N ARG A 231 1.63 8.03 -2.27
CA ARG A 231 0.54 8.83 -2.82
C ARG A 231 -0.15 9.67 -1.75
N GLY A 232 0.18 9.47 -0.47
CA GLY A 232 -0.42 10.16 0.66
C GLY A 232 -1.73 9.54 1.14
N ASN A 233 -2.00 8.28 0.77
CA ASN A 233 -3.14 7.57 1.34
C ASN A 233 -2.81 7.17 2.77
N LEU A 234 -3.68 7.54 3.72
CA LEU A 234 -3.53 7.22 5.13
C LEU A 234 -4.11 5.83 5.41
N TYR A 235 -3.32 4.95 6.01
CA TYR A 235 -3.75 3.66 6.52
C TYR A 235 -3.85 3.73 8.04
N ILE A 236 -5.01 3.37 8.59
CA ILE A 236 -5.30 3.39 10.02
C ILE A 236 -5.70 2.00 10.50
N THR A 237 -5.45 1.72 11.78
CA THR A 237 -5.92 0.51 12.46
C THR A 237 -7.25 0.75 13.16
N ASN A 238 -8.23 -0.11 12.91
CA ASN A 238 -9.49 -0.10 13.64
C ASN A 238 -9.93 -1.54 13.93
N LYS A 239 -11.16 -1.94 13.58
CA LYS A 239 -11.56 -3.36 13.55
C LYS A 239 -10.70 -4.17 12.56
N ASN A 240 -10.40 -3.53 11.42
CA ASN A 240 -9.53 -3.98 10.33
C ASN A 240 -8.57 -2.83 9.99
N VAL A 241 -7.64 -3.02 9.04
CA VAL A 241 -6.91 -1.89 8.47
C VAL A 241 -7.79 -1.20 7.44
N MET A 242 -7.91 0.12 7.52
CA MET A 242 -8.69 0.94 6.60
C MET A 242 -7.76 1.95 5.94
N SER A 243 -7.89 2.19 4.64
CA SER A 243 -7.12 3.26 3.98
C SER A 243 -8.01 4.32 3.36
N PHE A 244 -7.52 5.56 3.38
CA PHE A 244 -8.21 6.76 2.95
C PHE A 244 -7.30 7.56 2.02
N ASN A 245 -7.87 8.10 0.95
CA ASN A 245 -7.14 9.02 0.08
C ASN A 245 -6.95 10.41 0.76
N PRO A 246 -6.14 11.33 0.18
CA PRO A 246 -5.90 12.65 0.76
C PRO A 246 -7.15 13.52 1.01
N GLU A 247 -8.27 13.20 0.35
CA GLU A 247 -9.58 13.84 0.55
C GLU A 247 -10.41 13.20 1.69
N GLY A 248 -9.90 12.15 2.35
CA GLY A 248 -10.59 11.45 3.43
C GLY A 248 -11.64 10.43 2.96
N ARG A 249 -11.66 10.08 1.67
CA ARG A 249 -12.51 9.00 1.12
C ARG A 249 -11.84 7.66 1.38
N GLN A 250 -12.56 6.73 1.98
CA GLN A 250 -12.08 5.36 2.17
C GLN A 250 -11.92 4.66 0.81
N ILE A 251 -10.76 4.06 0.57
CA ILE A 251 -10.41 3.38 -0.70
C ILE A 251 -10.06 1.90 -0.53
N LEU A 252 -9.76 1.44 0.69
CA LEU A 252 -9.47 0.03 0.98
C LEU A 252 -9.89 -0.38 2.38
N THR A 253 -10.20 -1.67 2.53
CA THR A 253 -10.21 -2.37 3.82
C THR A 253 -9.41 -3.65 3.67
N ILE A 254 -8.41 -3.84 4.54
CA ILE A 254 -7.66 -5.09 4.65
C ILE A 254 -8.18 -5.81 5.88
N GLU A 255 -8.93 -6.87 5.65
CA GLU A 255 -9.45 -7.72 6.71
C GLU A 255 -8.32 -8.50 7.38
N THR A 256 -8.24 -8.43 8.71
CA THR A 256 -7.19 -9.10 9.50
C THR A 256 -7.83 -10.10 10.47
N PRO A 257 -7.29 -11.33 10.62
CA PRO A 257 -7.86 -12.33 11.54
C PRO A 257 -7.87 -11.92 13.01
N GLN A 258 -7.01 -10.97 13.38
CA GLN A 258 -6.95 -10.35 14.70
C GLN A 258 -7.02 -8.83 14.54
N ARG A 259 -7.52 -8.13 15.56
CA ARG A 259 -7.61 -6.67 15.53
C ARG A 259 -6.19 -6.07 15.37
N PRO A 260 -5.93 -5.24 14.36
CA PRO A 260 -4.62 -4.66 14.15
C PRO A 260 -4.35 -3.60 15.22
N SER A 261 -3.09 -3.51 15.64
CA SER A 261 -2.55 -2.53 16.58
C SER A 261 -1.79 -1.44 15.82
N ASN A 262 -0.87 -1.81 14.93
CA ASN A 262 -0.06 -0.83 14.20
C ASN A 262 0.49 -1.43 12.89
N LEU A 263 1.05 -0.60 12.02
CA LEU A 263 1.43 -0.96 10.65
C LEU A 263 2.52 -0.06 10.09
N CYS A 264 3.38 -0.62 9.25
CA CYS A 264 4.34 0.14 8.46
C CYS A 264 4.56 -0.53 7.10
N PHE A 265 4.88 0.25 6.07
CA PHE A 265 5.39 -0.30 4.82
C PHE A 265 6.84 -0.73 4.99
N ALA A 266 7.23 -1.83 4.31
CA ALA A 266 8.65 -2.05 4.02
C ALA A 266 9.14 -0.99 3.02
N SER A 267 10.40 -0.59 3.14
CA SER A 267 10.99 0.50 2.36
C SER A 267 10.81 0.40 0.83
N GLU A 268 10.84 1.59 0.22
CA GLU A 268 10.88 2.01 -1.20
C GLU A 268 9.87 1.47 -2.22
N LYS A 269 9.29 0.26 -2.06
CA LYS A 269 8.43 -0.31 -3.11
C LYS A 269 6.96 -0.43 -2.76
N GLU A 270 6.55 -0.14 -1.53
CA GLU A 270 5.14 -0.08 -1.06
C GLU A 270 4.27 -1.31 -1.37
N LYS A 271 4.90 -2.44 -1.69
CA LYS A 271 4.19 -3.69 -2.01
C LYS A 271 3.87 -4.51 -0.77
N LYS A 272 4.50 -4.23 0.37
CA LYS A 272 4.38 -5.02 1.60
C LYS A 272 4.05 -4.11 2.76
N LEU A 273 2.82 -4.19 3.23
CA LEU A 273 2.34 -3.54 4.45
C LEU A 273 2.42 -4.55 5.59
N PHE A 274 3.31 -4.32 6.55
CA PHE A 274 3.42 -5.14 7.74
C PHE A 274 2.44 -4.65 8.79
N ILE A 275 1.74 -5.59 9.42
CA ILE A 275 0.64 -5.31 10.34
C ILE A 275 0.89 -6.10 11.62
N THR A 276 1.10 -5.37 12.71
CA THR A 276 1.03 -5.94 14.06
C THR A 276 -0.43 -6.07 14.46
N ALA A 277 -0.84 -7.24 14.95
CA ALA A 277 -2.22 -7.51 15.32
C ALA A 277 -2.26 -8.51 16.48
N ARG A 278 -2.42 -7.99 17.69
CA ARG A 278 -2.53 -8.79 18.93
C ARG A 278 -1.36 -9.76 19.09
N SER A 279 -1.56 -11.06 18.90
CA SER A 279 -0.51 -12.07 19.12
C SER A 279 0.29 -12.39 17.87
N SER A 280 0.20 -11.60 16.80
CA SER A 280 0.75 -11.95 15.50
C SER A 280 1.31 -10.77 14.70
N LEU A 281 2.18 -11.09 13.76
CA LEU A 281 2.66 -10.23 12.69
C LEU A 281 2.12 -10.76 11.36
N TYR A 282 1.52 -9.88 10.58
CA TYR A 282 1.03 -10.16 9.23
C TYR A 282 1.76 -9.28 8.21
N CYS A 283 1.70 -9.67 6.94
CA CYS A 283 2.08 -8.85 5.81
C CYS A 283 0.98 -8.91 4.76
N ALA A 284 0.40 -7.75 4.45
CA ALA A 284 -0.46 -7.56 3.30
C ALA A 284 0.43 -7.21 2.11
N ILE A 285 0.51 -8.13 1.15
CA ILE A 285 1.16 -7.89 -0.13
C ILE A 285 0.14 -7.18 -1.00
N MET A 286 0.32 -5.87 -1.20
CA MET A 286 -0.58 -5.04 -2.00
C MET A 286 -0.51 -5.45 -3.46
N GLU A 287 -1.65 -5.85 -4.03
CA GLU A 287 -1.81 -6.09 -5.46
C GLU A 287 -2.43 -4.84 -6.10
N ASN A 288 -1.87 -4.37 -7.21
CA ASN A 288 -2.48 -3.25 -7.89
C ASN A 288 -3.88 -3.66 -8.39
N LYS A 289 -4.90 -2.83 -8.13
CA LYS A 289 -6.29 -3.12 -8.53
C LYS A 289 -6.40 -3.42 -10.02
N LEU A 290 -5.54 -2.84 -10.86
CA LEU A 290 -5.46 -3.20 -12.28
C LEU A 290 -5.38 -4.72 -12.50
N TYR A 291 -4.59 -5.42 -11.68
CA TYR A 291 -4.34 -6.85 -11.81
C TYR A 291 -5.47 -7.73 -11.25
N SER A 292 -6.45 -7.14 -10.58
CA SER A 292 -7.67 -7.85 -10.15
C SER A 292 -8.69 -8.04 -11.28
N PHE A 293 -8.54 -7.31 -12.40
CA PHE A 293 -9.48 -7.42 -13.52
C PHE A 293 -9.20 -8.65 -14.38
N THR A 294 -10.27 -9.38 -14.70
CA THR A 294 -10.31 -10.33 -15.82
C THR A 294 -11.10 -9.69 -16.95
N VAL A 295 -10.51 -9.66 -18.14
CA VAL A 295 -11.12 -9.17 -19.37
C VAL A 295 -11.09 -10.26 -20.42
N ASN A 296 -11.91 -10.17 -21.47
CA ASN A 296 -11.85 -11.16 -22.55
C ASN A 296 -10.88 -10.70 -23.63
N ASP A 297 -10.00 -11.60 -24.11
CA ASP A 297 -9.19 -11.36 -25.30
C ASP A 297 -10.06 -11.17 -26.56
N ILE A 298 -9.44 -10.88 -27.70
CA ILE A 298 -10.17 -10.69 -28.97
C ILE A 298 -10.88 -11.97 -29.45
N ASP A 299 -10.47 -13.14 -28.99
CA ASP A 299 -11.11 -14.43 -29.29
C ASP A 299 -12.16 -14.82 -28.24
N SER A 300 -12.46 -13.92 -27.30
CA SER A 300 -13.44 -14.05 -26.20
C SER A 300 -13.03 -14.99 -25.07
N ASN A 301 -11.74 -15.35 -24.95
CA ASN A 301 -11.23 -16.11 -23.81
C ASN A 301 -11.01 -15.18 -22.62
N PRO A 302 -11.35 -15.58 -21.38
CA PRO A 302 -10.99 -14.83 -20.19
C PRO A 302 -9.47 -14.74 -20.01
N THR A 303 -8.96 -13.53 -19.80
CA THR A 303 -7.54 -13.21 -19.59
C THR A 303 -7.42 -12.34 -18.35
N ALA A 304 -6.64 -12.79 -17.37
CA ALA A 304 -6.42 -12.02 -16.16
C ALA A 304 -5.33 -10.97 -16.39
N LEU A 305 -5.58 -9.70 -16.00
CA LEU A 305 -4.58 -8.66 -16.21
C LEU A 305 -3.30 -8.86 -15.37
N CYS A 306 -3.36 -9.67 -14.31
CA CYS A 306 -2.17 -10.07 -13.55
C CYS A 306 -1.10 -10.78 -14.39
N GLU A 307 -1.45 -11.37 -15.54
CA GLU A 307 -0.49 -11.97 -16.50
C GLU A 307 0.48 -10.94 -17.09
N TYR A 308 0.13 -9.65 -17.05
CA TYR A 308 0.97 -8.54 -17.51
C TYR A 308 1.75 -7.85 -16.38
N GLN A 309 1.67 -8.36 -15.15
CA GLN A 309 2.37 -7.77 -14.01
C GLN A 309 3.89 -7.73 -14.23
N GLY A 310 4.52 -6.63 -13.85
CA GLY A 310 5.96 -6.40 -14.04
C GLY A 310 6.35 -5.85 -15.41
N LYS A 311 5.41 -5.73 -16.36
CA LYS A 311 5.60 -5.05 -17.64
C LYS A 311 5.20 -3.57 -17.53
N VAL A 312 5.80 -2.73 -18.36
CA VAL A 312 5.26 -1.40 -18.67
C VAL A 312 4.14 -1.59 -19.69
N ILE A 313 2.94 -1.10 -19.39
CA ILE A 313 1.74 -1.38 -20.19
C ILE A 313 1.16 -0.08 -20.74
N LEU A 314 0.88 -0.04 -22.04
CA LEU A 314 0.08 1.02 -22.65
C LEU A 314 -1.33 0.50 -22.95
N ILE A 315 -2.31 0.92 -22.17
CA ILE A 315 -3.73 0.58 -22.39
C ILE A 315 -4.33 1.61 -23.36
N VAL A 316 -4.93 1.15 -24.46
CA VAL A 316 -5.46 2.03 -25.51
C VAL A 316 -6.87 1.61 -25.91
N ASN A 317 -7.81 2.56 -25.92
CA ASN A 317 -9.12 2.32 -26.55
C ASN A 317 -9.02 2.58 -28.05
N VAL A 318 -9.29 1.58 -28.90
CA VAL A 318 -9.02 1.66 -30.35
C VAL A 318 -10.31 1.55 -31.18
N ALA A 319 -10.24 1.98 -32.45
CA ALA A 319 -11.37 1.95 -33.37
C ALA A 319 -10.93 1.86 -34.84
N SER A 320 -11.55 0.97 -35.63
CA SER A 320 -11.20 0.71 -37.04
C SER A 320 -11.63 1.82 -38.00
N LYS A 321 -12.76 2.51 -37.73
CA LYS A 321 -13.33 3.56 -38.62
C LYS A 321 -13.11 4.98 -38.09
N CYS A 322 -12.05 5.21 -37.32
CA CYS A 322 -11.72 6.50 -36.75
C CYS A 322 -10.78 7.31 -37.65
N GLY A 323 -10.79 8.65 -37.54
CA GLY A 323 -9.77 9.49 -38.16
C GLY A 323 -8.35 9.22 -37.63
N PHE A 324 -8.24 8.61 -36.44
CA PHE A 324 -6.96 8.24 -35.82
C PHE A 324 -6.55 6.78 -36.08
N THR A 325 -7.28 6.04 -36.91
CA THR A 325 -6.98 4.62 -37.19
C THR A 325 -5.54 4.39 -37.64
N GLN A 326 -4.89 5.36 -38.31
CA GLN A 326 -3.50 5.21 -38.73
C GLN A 326 -2.51 5.04 -37.56
N GLN A 327 -2.90 5.40 -36.33
CA GLN A 327 -2.07 5.17 -35.14
C GLN A 327 -1.83 3.69 -34.83
N TYR A 328 -2.57 2.74 -35.41
CA TYR A 328 -2.22 1.32 -35.28
C TYR A 328 -0.80 1.03 -35.78
N ALA A 329 -0.35 1.68 -36.85
CA ALA A 329 1.01 1.51 -37.37
C ALA A 329 2.05 2.00 -36.35
N ASP A 330 1.85 3.20 -35.80
CA ASP A 330 2.74 3.79 -34.80
C ASP A 330 2.73 3.00 -33.48
N LEU A 331 1.57 2.51 -33.03
CA LEU A 331 1.45 1.61 -31.88
C LEU A 331 2.20 0.29 -32.11
N GLN A 332 2.09 -0.29 -33.30
CA GLN A 332 2.81 -1.50 -33.66
C GLN A 332 4.33 -1.26 -33.68
N SER A 333 4.81 -0.16 -34.26
CA SER A 333 6.22 0.22 -34.23
C SER A 333 6.73 0.44 -32.80
N LEU A 334 5.94 1.10 -31.95
CA LEU A 334 6.26 1.30 -30.54
C LEU A 334 6.36 -0.04 -29.79
N TYR A 335 5.42 -0.95 -30.02
CA TYR A 335 5.44 -2.29 -29.43
C TYR A 335 6.68 -3.06 -29.85
N GLU A 336 6.99 -3.13 -31.15
CA GLU A 336 8.18 -3.82 -31.66
C GLU A 336 9.48 -3.24 -31.08
N LYS A 337 9.55 -1.92 -30.90
CA LYS A 337 10.73 -1.25 -30.34
C LYS A 337 11.04 -1.65 -28.89
N TYR A 338 10.02 -1.91 -28.07
CA TYR A 338 10.18 -2.08 -26.62
C TYR A 338 9.71 -3.43 -26.05
N LYS A 339 9.05 -4.30 -26.84
CA LYS A 339 8.48 -5.56 -26.33
C LYS A 339 9.51 -6.44 -25.60
N ASP A 340 10.72 -6.53 -26.14
CA ASP A 340 11.80 -7.34 -25.56
C ASP A 340 12.44 -6.70 -24.31
N LYS A 341 12.07 -5.46 -23.99
CA LYS A 341 12.49 -4.74 -22.77
C LYS A 341 11.43 -4.81 -21.66
N GLY A 342 10.35 -5.56 -21.87
CA GLY A 342 9.24 -5.68 -20.92
C GLY A 342 8.13 -4.65 -21.11
N PHE A 343 7.95 -4.12 -22.32
CA PHE A 343 6.81 -3.28 -22.68
C PHE A 343 5.70 -4.08 -23.38
N THR A 344 4.44 -3.68 -23.23
CA THR A 344 3.34 -4.24 -24.00
C THR A 344 2.23 -3.21 -24.23
N ILE A 345 1.38 -3.45 -25.23
CA ILE A 345 0.20 -2.64 -25.52
C ILE A 345 -1.03 -3.53 -25.37
N LEU A 346 -2.06 -3.04 -24.65
CA LEU A 346 -3.36 -3.71 -24.54
C LEU A 346 -4.39 -2.90 -25.33
N GLY A 347 -4.77 -3.39 -26.50
CA GLY A 347 -5.72 -2.74 -27.39
C GLY A 347 -7.16 -3.16 -27.11
N PHE A 348 -8.01 -2.21 -26.73
CA PHE A 348 -9.42 -2.42 -26.41
C PHE A 348 -10.33 -1.74 -27.44
N PRO A 349 -10.92 -2.46 -28.39
CA PRO A 349 -11.86 -1.88 -29.34
C PRO A 349 -13.06 -1.27 -28.62
N ALA A 350 -13.47 -0.06 -29.01
CA ALA A 350 -14.56 0.66 -28.36
C ALA A 350 -15.49 1.33 -29.37
N ASN A 351 -16.80 1.09 -29.26
CA ASN A 351 -17.79 1.65 -30.18
C ASN A 351 -18.52 2.89 -29.64
N ASN A 352 -18.10 3.40 -28.47
CA ASN A 352 -18.79 4.48 -27.75
C ASN A 352 -18.75 5.86 -28.46
N PHE A 353 -17.97 6.00 -29.54
CA PHE A 353 -17.72 7.26 -30.22
C PHE A 353 -18.06 7.13 -31.70
N ALA A 354 -19.17 7.78 -32.09
CA ALA A 354 -19.68 7.85 -33.46
C ALA A 354 -19.81 6.48 -34.17
N ASN A 355 -20.05 5.40 -33.41
CA ASN A 355 -20.15 4.04 -33.91
C ASN A 355 -18.98 3.61 -34.82
N GLN A 356 -17.77 4.06 -34.49
CA GLN A 356 -16.56 3.85 -35.31
C GLN A 356 -15.90 2.48 -35.16
N GLU A 357 -16.46 1.59 -34.34
CA GLU A 357 -16.03 0.20 -34.20
C GLU A 357 -17.23 -0.78 -34.22
N PRO A 358 -18.00 -0.80 -35.33
CA PRO A 358 -19.25 -1.55 -35.37
C PRO A 358 -19.06 -3.07 -35.49
N GLY A 359 -17.91 -3.52 -36.01
CA GLY A 359 -17.65 -4.93 -36.32
C GLY A 359 -17.57 -5.85 -35.10
N THR A 360 -17.75 -7.15 -35.31
CA THR A 360 -17.51 -8.20 -34.31
C THR A 360 -16.03 -8.29 -33.95
N ASN A 361 -15.70 -8.96 -32.83
CA ASN A 361 -14.29 -9.16 -32.45
C ASN A 361 -13.47 -9.83 -33.57
N ALA A 362 -14.05 -10.80 -34.30
CA ALA A 362 -13.39 -11.47 -35.42
C ALA A 362 -13.09 -10.51 -36.59
N GLU A 363 -14.05 -9.63 -36.93
CA GLU A 363 -13.86 -8.62 -37.99
C GLU A 363 -12.80 -7.58 -37.58
N ILE A 364 -12.80 -7.17 -36.30
CA ILE A 364 -11.83 -6.22 -35.76
C ILE A 364 -10.43 -6.83 -35.76
N LYS A 365 -10.28 -8.09 -35.31
CA LYS A 365 -9.03 -8.84 -35.36
C LYS A 365 -8.50 -8.89 -36.79
N ASN A 366 -9.33 -9.33 -37.73
CA ASN A 366 -8.96 -9.43 -39.14
C ASN A 366 -8.52 -8.08 -39.71
N PHE A 367 -9.24 -7.00 -39.39
CA PHE A 367 -8.87 -5.64 -39.81
C PHE A 367 -7.49 -5.22 -39.28
N CYS A 368 -7.25 -5.39 -37.97
CA CYS A 368 -6.00 -4.98 -37.34
C CYS A 368 -4.80 -5.79 -37.87
N THR A 369 -4.97 -7.10 -38.05
CA THR A 369 -3.91 -7.98 -38.58
C THR A 369 -3.64 -7.71 -40.05
N THR A 370 -4.65 -7.68 -40.90
CA THR A 370 -4.45 -7.56 -42.37
C THR A 370 -4.00 -6.17 -42.80
N LYS A 371 -4.47 -5.12 -42.12
CA LYS A 371 -4.19 -3.72 -42.53
C LYS A 371 -2.94 -3.13 -41.87
N PHE A 372 -2.66 -3.51 -40.63
CA PHE A 372 -1.61 -2.88 -39.82
C PHE A 372 -0.59 -3.87 -39.26
N ASN A 373 -0.79 -5.18 -39.49
CA ASN A 373 0.06 -6.24 -38.95
C ASN A 373 0.22 -6.13 -37.42
N VAL A 374 -0.89 -5.84 -36.73
CA VAL A 374 -0.91 -5.73 -35.26
C VAL A 374 -0.55 -7.08 -34.64
N THR A 375 0.48 -7.09 -33.79
CA THR A 375 0.94 -8.27 -33.03
C THR A 375 0.88 -8.09 -31.52
N PHE A 376 0.59 -6.88 -31.02
CA PHE A 376 0.32 -6.67 -29.60
C PHE A 376 -1.06 -7.23 -29.20
N PRO A 377 -1.26 -7.60 -27.91
CA PRO A 377 -2.53 -8.11 -27.42
C PRO A 377 -3.73 -7.22 -27.75
N MET A 378 -4.74 -7.84 -28.36
CA MET A 378 -6.05 -7.24 -28.63
C MET A 378 -7.10 -7.92 -27.77
N PHE A 379 -8.05 -7.13 -27.28
CA PHE A 379 -9.13 -7.60 -26.39
C PHE A 379 -10.50 -7.50 -27.06
N SER A 380 -11.48 -8.15 -26.46
CA SER A 380 -12.88 -8.01 -26.85
C SER A 380 -13.32 -6.55 -26.81
N LYS A 381 -14.24 -6.21 -27.71
CA LYS A 381 -14.86 -4.88 -27.71
C LYS A 381 -15.52 -4.60 -26.36
N ILE A 382 -15.27 -3.41 -25.83
CA ILE A 382 -15.62 -3.03 -24.47
C ILE A 382 -16.19 -1.61 -24.43
N SER A 383 -17.02 -1.32 -23.43
CA SER A 383 -17.56 0.02 -23.22
C SER A 383 -16.62 0.84 -22.34
N VAL A 384 -16.21 2.01 -22.83
CA VAL A 384 -15.20 2.86 -22.17
C VAL A 384 -15.77 4.16 -21.59
N LYS A 385 -17.08 4.36 -21.69
CA LYS A 385 -17.82 5.51 -21.13
C LYS A 385 -19.30 5.19 -21.03
N GLY A 386 -20.03 5.99 -20.25
CA GLY A 386 -21.49 5.89 -20.14
C GLY A 386 -21.92 5.04 -18.94
N LYS A 387 -23.21 4.71 -18.88
CA LYS A 387 -23.79 3.91 -17.77
C LYS A 387 -23.32 2.47 -17.79
N ASP A 388 -22.90 1.99 -18.96
CA ASP A 388 -22.41 0.66 -19.25
C ASP A 388 -20.87 0.59 -19.26
N ILE A 389 -20.18 1.63 -18.77
CA ILE A 389 -18.71 1.65 -18.69
C ILE A 389 -18.19 0.40 -17.99
N HIS A 390 -17.18 -0.23 -18.58
CA HIS A 390 -16.57 -1.42 -18.00
C HIS A 390 -15.76 -1.07 -16.75
N PRO A 391 -15.74 -1.91 -15.69
CA PRO A 391 -15.01 -1.64 -14.45
C PRO A 391 -13.53 -1.27 -14.61
N LEU A 392 -12.84 -1.85 -15.59
CA LEU A 392 -11.46 -1.45 -15.94
C LEU A 392 -11.35 0.04 -16.31
N TYR A 393 -12.24 0.52 -17.19
CA TYR A 393 -12.22 1.92 -17.63
C TYR A 393 -12.82 2.86 -16.57
N ASP A 394 -13.76 2.38 -15.74
CA ASP A 394 -14.21 3.13 -14.57
C ASP A 394 -13.03 3.37 -13.61
N TYR A 395 -12.24 2.33 -13.31
CA TYR A 395 -10.99 2.45 -12.54
C TYR A 395 -10.02 3.47 -13.14
N LEU A 396 -9.66 3.31 -14.42
CA LEU A 396 -8.70 4.19 -15.12
C LEU A 396 -9.14 5.66 -15.18
N THR A 397 -10.45 5.93 -15.08
CA THR A 397 -11.02 7.27 -15.21
C THR A 397 -11.41 7.90 -13.86
N ASP A 398 -11.37 7.15 -12.76
CA ASP A 398 -11.65 7.64 -11.41
C ASP A 398 -10.38 8.18 -10.73
N LYS A 399 -10.34 9.50 -10.50
CA LYS A 399 -9.24 10.19 -9.83
C LYS A 399 -8.93 9.64 -8.43
N ASN A 400 -9.91 9.08 -7.73
CA ASN A 400 -9.70 8.47 -6.42
C ASN A 400 -9.01 7.11 -6.49
N GLN A 401 -8.99 6.47 -7.67
CA GLN A 401 -8.44 5.13 -7.86
C GLN A 401 -7.14 5.16 -8.68
N SER A 402 -7.10 5.92 -9.78
CA SER A 402 -5.94 6.02 -10.69
C SER A 402 -5.13 7.31 -10.53
N GLY A 403 -5.41 8.11 -9.49
CA GLY A 403 -4.63 9.30 -9.15
C GLY A 403 -4.76 10.43 -10.16
N GLU A 404 -3.75 11.30 -10.22
CA GLU A 404 -3.76 12.52 -11.06
C GLU A 404 -3.83 12.23 -12.56
N ASN A 405 -3.37 11.05 -12.99
CA ASN A 405 -3.42 10.61 -14.38
C ASN A 405 -4.76 9.97 -14.77
N ALA A 406 -5.74 9.95 -13.86
CA ALA A 406 -7.10 9.55 -14.21
C ALA A 406 -7.74 10.60 -15.13
N HIS A 407 -8.17 10.18 -16.31
CA HIS A 407 -8.74 11.08 -17.31
C HIS A 407 -9.91 10.43 -18.02
N LYS A 408 -11.02 11.17 -18.15
CA LYS A 408 -12.19 10.70 -18.90
C LYS A 408 -11.83 10.40 -20.36
N ILE A 409 -12.36 9.31 -20.89
CA ILE A 409 -12.22 8.99 -22.31
C ILE A 409 -13.07 9.96 -23.12
N THR A 410 -12.41 10.81 -23.91
CA THR A 410 -13.08 11.83 -24.72
C THR A 410 -13.34 11.39 -26.16
N TRP A 411 -12.55 10.43 -26.66
CA TRP A 411 -12.66 9.90 -28.02
C TRP A 411 -11.97 8.52 -28.17
N ASN A 412 -11.82 8.00 -29.38
CA ASN A 412 -10.97 6.84 -29.66
C ASN A 412 -9.47 7.22 -29.59
N PHE A 413 -8.61 6.25 -29.30
CA PHE A 413 -7.14 6.36 -29.19
C PHE A 413 -6.60 7.15 -27.99
N ASN A 414 -7.34 7.19 -26.88
CA ASN A 414 -6.79 7.65 -25.60
C ASN A 414 -5.94 6.53 -24.98
N LYS A 415 -4.89 6.90 -24.26
CA LYS A 415 -3.85 5.98 -23.82
C LYS A 415 -3.53 6.22 -22.35
N PHE A 416 -3.46 5.15 -21.57
CA PHE A 416 -2.93 5.17 -20.21
C PHE A 416 -1.63 4.38 -20.17
N LEU A 417 -0.57 5.02 -19.70
CA LEU A 417 0.69 4.34 -19.44
C LEU A 417 0.70 3.86 -18.00
N ILE A 418 1.02 2.59 -17.84
CA ILE A 418 1.06 1.88 -16.57
C ILE A 418 2.49 1.43 -16.31
N ASP A 419 3.00 1.68 -15.10
CA ASP A 419 4.31 1.21 -14.67
C ASP A 419 4.34 -0.31 -14.37
N ARG A 420 5.52 -0.84 -14.04
CA ARG A 420 5.70 -2.27 -13.69
C ARG A 420 4.95 -2.69 -12.43
N ALA A 421 4.53 -1.74 -11.59
CA ALA A 421 3.76 -1.97 -10.39
C ALA A 421 2.25 -1.87 -10.61
N GLY A 422 1.79 -1.54 -11.82
CA GLY A 422 0.38 -1.42 -12.20
C GLY A 422 -0.21 -0.03 -12.00
N ASN A 423 0.59 0.99 -11.63
CA ASN A 423 0.08 2.34 -11.41
C ASN A 423 -0.02 3.11 -12.73
N THR A 424 -1.08 3.91 -12.88
CA THR A 424 -1.22 4.84 -14.01
C THR A 424 -0.27 6.03 -13.84
N ILE A 425 0.79 6.07 -14.64
CA ILE A 425 1.86 7.07 -14.55
C ILE A 425 1.77 8.17 -15.61
N ALA A 426 1.00 7.97 -16.68
CA ALA A 426 0.70 9.02 -17.65
C ALA A 426 -0.60 8.75 -18.41
N TYR A 427 -1.17 9.81 -18.96
CA TYR A 427 -2.30 9.77 -19.89
C TYR A 427 -1.98 10.57 -21.16
N PHE A 428 -2.39 10.04 -22.31
CA PHE A 428 -2.24 10.69 -23.60
C PHE A 428 -3.56 10.70 -24.37
N GLY A 429 -4.02 11.90 -24.73
CA GLY A 429 -5.24 12.07 -25.50
C GLY A 429 -5.11 11.58 -26.95
N SER A 430 -6.25 11.42 -27.62
CA SER A 430 -6.37 10.92 -29.01
C SER A 430 -5.41 11.53 -30.04
N LYS A 431 -5.12 12.84 -29.92
CA LYS A 431 -4.24 13.55 -30.87
C LYS A 431 -2.75 13.27 -30.67
N THR A 432 -2.37 12.71 -29.52
CA THR A 432 -0.97 12.37 -29.23
C THR A 432 -0.57 11.17 -30.09
N ASN A 433 0.45 11.38 -30.92
CA ASN A 433 1.02 10.32 -31.74
C ASN A 433 1.78 9.31 -30.81
N PRO A 434 1.63 7.99 -30.99
CA PRO A 434 2.34 6.99 -30.18
C PRO A 434 3.88 7.07 -30.24
N MET A 435 4.44 7.73 -31.25
CA MET A 435 5.88 7.94 -31.44
C MET A 435 6.33 9.37 -31.07
N GLU A 436 5.46 10.18 -30.46
CA GLU A 436 5.83 11.51 -29.97
C GLU A 436 6.86 11.41 -28.82
N GLU A 437 7.79 12.35 -28.73
CA GLU A 437 8.88 12.33 -27.75
C GLU A 437 8.39 12.15 -26.31
N LYS A 438 7.31 12.85 -25.93
CA LYS A 438 6.74 12.78 -24.57
C LYS A 438 6.25 11.39 -24.16
N ILE A 439 5.73 10.59 -25.10
CA ILE A 439 5.28 9.22 -24.78
C ILE A 439 6.46 8.26 -24.75
N ILE A 440 7.42 8.43 -25.67
CA ILE A 440 8.67 7.65 -25.70
C ILE A 440 9.45 7.86 -24.40
N GLN A 441 9.66 9.11 -23.99
CA GLN A 441 10.40 9.45 -22.78
C GLN A 441 9.74 8.79 -21.56
N LYS A 442 8.42 8.88 -21.41
CA LYS A 442 7.71 8.26 -20.29
C LYS A 442 7.81 6.73 -20.28
N ILE A 443 7.80 6.10 -21.45
CA ILE A 443 8.02 4.65 -21.56
C ILE A 443 9.45 4.29 -21.17
N GLU A 444 10.45 5.06 -21.63
CA GLU A 444 11.86 4.80 -21.33
C GLU A 444 12.19 5.02 -19.84
N GLU A 445 11.62 6.06 -19.22
CA GLU A 445 11.67 6.27 -17.76
C GLU A 445 11.10 5.05 -17.02
N ALA A 446 9.88 4.63 -17.37
CA ALA A 446 9.22 3.50 -16.71
C ALA A 446 9.91 2.14 -16.94
N LEU A 447 10.70 2.00 -18.01
CA LEU A 447 11.45 0.77 -18.30
C LEU A 447 12.75 0.66 -17.49
N GLN A 448 13.29 1.77 -16.98
CA GLN A 448 14.51 1.83 -16.18
C GLN A 448 14.28 1.56 -14.69
N GLU A 449 13.05 1.72 -14.21
CA GLU A 449 12.58 1.33 -12.88
C GLU A 449 12.39 -0.20 -12.75
#